data_AF-A0A7S3RBA5-F1
#
_entry.id   AF-A0A7S3RBA5-F1
#
_cell.length_a   1.000
_cell.length_b   1.000
_cell.length_c   1.000
_cell.angle_alpha   90.00
_cell.angle_beta   90.00
_cell.angle_gamma   90.00
#
_symmetry.space_group_name_H-M   'P 1'
#
loop_
_entity.id
_entity.type
_entity.pdbx_description
1 polymer ?
#
loop_
_entity_poly.entity_id
_entity_poly.type
_entity_poly.pdbx_seq_one_letter_code
_entity_poly.pdbx_strand_id
1 'polypeptide(L)'
;IEDRSLYDRPPSLTKSWADGPVALLGDACHPMMPNLGQGGCQAMEDGFAIFERLKTATNRSQVPDMLQDYYRSRIVRASAIQGLSRIASDLLLSTFTFPWKPSEGLDAPYGKGNGDFNFDAVVVNYLKYLLPGIFNLQFTFLYSYHPYNWTKEEVKQLVDTVMTRHKVDATAAWEKRMQAVEDGTVSDEAAGPSFFTKVASTA
;
A
#
# COMPACT_ATOMS: atom_id res chain seq x y z
N ILE A 1 16.26 17.49 6.10
CA ILE A 1 15.19 16.54 5.73
C ILE A 1 13.94 17.09 6.38
N GLU A 2 12.99 17.62 5.61
CA GLU A 2 11.70 18.05 6.16
C GLU A 2 10.98 16.84 6.72
N ASP A 3 10.62 16.92 7.99
CA ASP A 3 9.82 15.93 8.69
C ASP A 3 8.41 15.95 8.07
N ARG A 4 8.15 15.06 7.11
CA ARG A 4 6.79 14.91 6.56
C ARG A 4 5.96 14.20 7.60
N SER A 5 5.16 14.96 8.34
CA SER A 5 4.21 14.44 9.31
C SER A 5 3.25 13.46 8.63
N LEU A 6 3.44 12.17 8.88
CA LEU A 6 2.53 11.11 8.44
C LEU A 6 1.35 11.07 9.42
N TYR A 7 0.15 11.35 8.91
CA TYR A 7 -1.08 11.30 9.70
C TYR A 7 -1.90 10.06 9.31
N ASP A 8 -2.28 9.27 10.30
CA ASP A 8 -3.26 8.20 10.16
C ASP A 8 -4.39 8.36 11.19
N ARG A 9 -5.45 7.55 11.08
CA ARG A 9 -6.55 7.53 12.07
C ARG A 9 -6.75 6.12 12.62
N PRO A 10 -7.15 5.94 13.88
CA PRO A 10 -7.50 4.62 14.37
C PRO A 10 -8.73 4.09 13.62
N PRO A 11 -8.88 2.77 13.44
CA PRO A 11 -10.02 2.19 12.75
C PRO A 11 -11.32 2.56 13.47
N SER A 12 -12.19 3.29 12.77
CA SER A 12 -13.49 3.67 13.30
C SER A 12 -14.49 2.54 13.04
N LEU A 13 -14.50 1.54 13.92
CA LEU A 13 -15.38 0.37 13.82
C LEU A 13 -16.87 0.71 14.04
N THR A 14 -17.15 1.87 14.64
CA THR A 14 -18.51 2.26 15.07
C THR A 14 -19.16 3.32 14.19
N LYS A 15 -18.40 3.97 13.28
CA LYS A 15 -18.95 4.97 12.36
C LYS A 15 -19.27 4.30 11.04
N SER A 16 -20.53 4.43 10.60
CA SER A 16 -20.89 4.00 9.25
C SER A 16 -20.19 4.85 8.21
N TRP A 17 -19.80 4.22 7.11
CA TRP A 17 -19.25 4.91 5.93
C TRP A 17 -20.34 5.33 4.96
N ALA A 18 -21.58 4.89 5.18
CA ALA A 18 -22.73 5.18 4.34
C ALA A 18 -23.82 5.90 5.14
N ASP A 19 -24.45 6.88 4.51
CA ASP A 19 -25.63 7.58 5.00
C ASP A 19 -26.57 7.87 3.82
N GLY A 20 -27.71 7.19 3.80
CA GLY A 20 -28.65 7.25 2.69
C GLY A 20 -27.97 6.92 1.34
N PRO A 21 -28.10 7.77 0.31
CA PRO A 21 -27.50 7.55 -1.01
C PRO A 21 -26.02 7.95 -1.10
N VAL A 22 -25.37 8.33 0.00
CA VAL A 22 -23.98 8.79 0.04
C VAL A 22 -23.13 7.77 0.78
N ALA A 23 -21.98 7.41 0.19
CA ALA A 23 -20.98 6.58 0.84
C ALA A 23 -19.58 7.16 0.64
N LEU A 24 -18.74 7.02 1.67
CA LEU A 24 -17.32 7.33 1.65
C LEU A 24 -16.53 6.05 1.33
N LEU A 25 -15.37 6.20 0.68
CA LEU A 25 -14.46 5.09 0.34
C LEU A 25 -13.00 5.55 0.36
N GLY A 26 -12.06 4.60 0.37
CA GLY A 26 -10.63 4.89 0.36
C GLY A 26 -10.16 5.58 1.65
N ASP A 27 -9.17 6.47 1.52
CA ASP A 27 -8.55 7.20 2.63
C ASP A 27 -9.55 8.06 3.43
N ALA A 28 -10.72 8.39 2.87
CA ALA A 28 -11.78 9.06 3.61
C ALA A 28 -12.35 8.19 4.75
N CYS A 29 -12.32 6.87 4.59
CA CYS A 29 -12.84 5.89 5.55
C CYS A 29 -11.73 5.22 6.37
N HIS A 30 -10.64 4.84 5.71
CA HIS A 30 -9.60 3.98 6.28
C HIS A 30 -8.19 4.49 5.95
N PRO A 31 -7.84 5.73 6.34
CA PRO A 31 -6.50 6.28 6.09
C PRO A 31 -5.45 5.47 6.83
N MET A 32 -4.49 4.91 6.11
CA MET A 32 -3.48 4.00 6.64
C MET A 32 -2.06 4.50 6.38
N MET A 33 -1.13 4.05 7.23
CA MET A 33 0.29 4.31 7.01
C MET A 33 0.75 3.68 5.68
N PRO A 34 1.62 4.37 4.92
CA PRO A 34 2.03 3.93 3.58
C PRO A 34 2.92 2.67 3.58
N ASN A 35 3.31 2.15 4.75
CA ASN A 35 4.30 1.09 4.92
C ASN A 35 3.97 -0.21 4.19
N LEU A 36 2.69 -0.50 3.95
CA LEU A 36 2.25 -1.71 3.23
C LEU A 36 1.85 -1.45 1.77
N GLY A 37 1.83 -0.19 1.32
CA GLY A 37 1.38 0.17 -0.04
C GLY A 37 -0.09 -0.16 -0.32
N GLN A 38 -0.91 -0.41 0.71
CA GLN A 38 -2.27 -0.95 0.58
C GLN A 38 -3.37 0.09 0.45
N GLY A 39 -3.09 1.39 0.66
CA GLY A 39 -4.13 2.44 0.59
C GLY A 39 -4.86 2.45 -0.75
N GLY A 40 -4.08 2.49 -1.85
CA GLY A 40 -4.64 2.44 -3.20
C GLY A 40 -5.37 1.13 -3.51
N CYS A 41 -4.80 -0.01 -3.10
CA CYS A 41 -5.44 -1.32 -3.28
C CYS A 41 -6.80 -1.37 -2.56
N GLN A 42 -6.89 -0.90 -1.31
CA GLN A 42 -8.14 -0.88 -0.56
C GLN A 42 -9.20 0.02 -1.19
N ALA A 43 -8.81 1.18 -1.74
CA ALA A 43 -9.72 2.05 -2.49
C ALA A 43 -10.25 1.38 -3.78
N MET A 44 -9.42 0.63 -4.49
CA MET A 44 -9.86 -0.13 -5.67
C MET A 44 -10.83 -1.26 -5.28
N GLU A 45 -10.52 -2.01 -4.22
CA GLU A 45 -11.42 -3.02 -3.69
C GLU A 45 -12.77 -2.38 -3.30
N ASP A 46 -12.78 -1.16 -2.74
CA ASP A 46 -14.02 -0.46 -2.33
C ASP A 46 -14.90 -0.16 -3.52
N GLY A 47 -14.32 0.42 -4.57
CA GLY A 47 -15.04 0.71 -5.81
C GLY A 47 -15.66 -0.56 -6.41
N PHE A 48 -14.90 -1.66 -6.41
CA PHE A 48 -15.40 -2.95 -6.88
C PHE A 48 -16.53 -3.50 -6.00
N ALA A 49 -16.40 -3.42 -4.68
CA ALA A 49 -17.42 -3.90 -3.74
C ALA A 49 -18.75 -3.12 -3.86
N ILE A 50 -18.68 -1.82 -4.15
CA ILE A 50 -19.86 -0.99 -4.44
C ILE A 50 -20.46 -1.41 -5.79
N PHE A 51 -19.63 -1.55 -6.83
CA PHE A 51 -20.06 -1.95 -8.18
C PHE A 51 -20.84 -3.27 -8.16
N GLU A 52 -20.30 -4.32 -7.52
CA GLU A 52 -20.97 -5.63 -7.47
C GLU A 52 -22.35 -5.58 -6.83
N ARG A 53 -22.55 -4.72 -5.82
CA ARG A 53 -23.85 -4.55 -5.17
C ARG A 53 -24.82 -3.78 -6.05
N LEU A 54 -24.38 -2.63 -6.55
CA LEU A 54 -25.21 -1.77 -7.39
C LEU A 54 -25.59 -2.42 -8.72
N LYS A 55 -24.77 -3.34 -9.25
CA LYS A 55 -25.10 -4.15 -10.43
C LYS A 55 -26.38 -4.98 -10.26
N THR A 56 -26.71 -5.36 -9.02
CA THR A 56 -27.93 -6.13 -8.70
C THR A 56 -29.15 -5.25 -8.41
N ALA A 57 -28.98 -3.92 -8.37
CA ALA A 57 -30.05 -2.99 -8.05
C ALA A 57 -31.10 -2.96 -9.17
N THR A 58 -32.36 -3.14 -8.79
CA THR A 58 -33.51 -2.99 -9.69
C THR A 58 -34.17 -1.63 -9.52
N ASN A 59 -34.13 -1.07 -8.31
CA ASN A 59 -34.76 0.20 -7.97
C ASN A 59 -33.81 1.12 -7.19
N ARG A 60 -33.94 2.44 -7.40
CA ARG A 60 -33.13 3.45 -6.69
C ARG A 60 -33.34 3.45 -5.18
N SER A 61 -34.49 3.00 -4.70
CA SER A 61 -34.78 2.86 -3.27
C SER A 61 -33.90 1.84 -2.56
N GLN A 62 -33.26 0.92 -3.30
CA GLN A 62 -32.37 -0.10 -2.75
C GLN A 62 -30.94 0.40 -2.54
N VAL A 63 -30.57 1.54 -3.13
CA VAL A 63 -29.20 2.07 -3.10
C VAL A 63 -28.71 2.31 -1.67
N PRO A 64 -29.47 2.92 -0.75
CA PRO A 64 -29.02 3.12 0.62
C PRO A 64 -28.66 1.81 1.36
N ASP A 65 -29.50 0.79 1.22
CA ASP A 65 -29.27 -0.51 1.87
C ASP A 65 -28.03 -1.20 1.28
N MET A 66 -27.85 -1.14 -0.04
CA MET A 66 -26.67 -1.67 -0.72
C MET A 66 -25.38 -0.95 -0.28
N LEU A 67 -25.41 0.36 -0.06
CA LEU A 67 -24.25 1.10 0.46
C LEU A 67 -23.94 0.74 1.92
N GLN A 68 -24.95 0.46 2.74
CA GLN A 68 -24.73 -0.09 4.09
C GLN A 68 -24.12 -1.49 4.06
N ASP A 69 -24.55 -2.34 3.13
CA ASP A 69 -23.97 -3.68 2.96
C ASP A 69 -22.53 -3.63 2.45
N TYR A 70 -22.17 -2.61 1.66
CA TYR A 70 -20.79 -2.32 1.29
C TYR A 70 -19.95 -2.06 2.54
N TYR A 71 -20.36 -1.08 3.35
CA TYR A 71 -19.69 -0.71 4.59
C TYR A 71 -19.48 -1.93 5.50
N ARG A 72 -20.54 -2.71 5.77
CA ARG A 72 -20.49 -3.88 6.66
C ARG A 72 -19.52 -4.95 6.18
N SER A 73 -19.42 -5.15 4.86
CA SER A 73 -18.50 -6.15 4.32
C SER A 73 -17.03 -5.74 4.35
N ARG A 74 -16.74 -4.43 4.33
CA ARG A 74 -15.38 -3.91 4.17
C ARG A 74 -14.76 -3.43 5.46
N ILE A 75 -15.55 -3.04 6.46
CA ILE A 75 -15.06 -2.51 7.72
C ILE A 75 -14.06 -3.45 8.42
N VAL A 76 -14.33 -4.75 8.42
CA VAL A 76 -13.46 -5.74 9.08
C VAL A 76 -12.10 -5.83 8.38
N ARG A 77 -12.10 -5.97 7.06
CA ARG A 77 -10.87 -6.11 6.26
C ARG A 77 -10.05 -4.81 6.29
N ALA A 78 -10.67 -3.66 6.05
CA ALA A 78 -9.98 -2.38 6.06
C ALA A 78 -9.37 -2.08 7.44
N SER A 79 -10.10 -2.36 8.52
CA SER A 79 -9.59 -2.14 9.88
C SER A 79 -8.45 -3.08 10.25
N ALA A 80 -8.50 -4.34 9.80
CA ALA A 80 -7.40 -5.28 9.98
C ALA A 80 -6.13 -4.81 9.26
N ILE A 81 -6.25 -4.34 8.02
CA ILE A 81 -5.13 -3.81 7.23
C ILE A 81 -4.56 -2.54 7.88
N GLN A 82 -5.43 -1.62 8.33
CA GLN A 82 -5.01 -0.40 9.02
C GLN A 82 -4.25 -0.71 10.32
N GLY A 83 -4.71 -1.71 11.09
CA GLY A 83 -4.01 -2.20 12.27
C GLY A 83 -2.66 -2.85 11.94
N LEU A 84 -2.60 -3.71 10.92
CA LEU A 84 -1.36 -4.32 10.45
C LEU A 84 -0.35 -3.28 9.95
N SER A 85 -0.79 -2.23 9.25
CA SER A 85 0.09 -1.13 8.79
C SER A 85 0.73 -0.37 9.94
N ARG A 86 -0.01 -0.16 11.04
CA ARG A 86 0.50 0.48 12.27
C ARG A 86 1.54 -0.41 12.96
N ILE A 87 1.20 -1.68 13.20
CA ILE A 87 2.13 -2.65 13.82
C ILE A 87 3.40 -2.80 12.98
N ALA A 88 3.26 -2.87 11.65
CA ALA A 88 4.41 -2.92 10.75
C ALA A 88 5.25 -1.63 10.84
N SER A 89 4.63 -0.46 11.01
CA SER A 89 5.36 0.80 11.25
C SER A 89 6.18 0.75 12.52
N ASP A 90 5.56 0.36 13.63
CA ASP A 90 6.21 0.30 14.95
C ASP A 90 7.33 -0.74 14.95
N LEU A 91 7.10 -1.87 14.29
CA LEU A 91 8.12 -2.91 14.14
C LEU A 91 9.27 -2.47 13.23
N LEU A 92 9.00 -1.81 12.11
CA LEU A 92 10.05 -1.30 11.23
C LEU A 92 10.88 -0.24 11.96
N LEU A 93 10.24 0.73 12.61
CA LEU A 93 10.93 1.76 13.37
C LEU A 93 11.77 1.15 14.49
N SER A 94 11.24 0.22 15.29
CA SER A 94 12.03 -0.45 16.33
C SER A 94 13.17 -1.29 15.72
N THR A 95 12.92 -2.07 14.68
CA THR A 95 13.93 -2.94 14.06
C THR A 95 15.08 -2.14 13.42
N PHE A 96 14.79 -1.02 12.76
CA PHE A 96 15.83 -0.16 12.16
C PHE A 96 16.55 0.71 13.18
N THR A 97 15.94 1.00 14.33
CA THR A 97 16.58 1.76 15.41
C THR A 97 17.48 0.88 16.29
N PHE A 98 17.32 -0.45 16.23
CA PHE A 98 18.19 -1.43 16.89
C PHE A 98 19.02 -2.28 15.90
N PRO A 99 19.95 -1.70 15.13
CA PRO A 99 20.99 -2.48 14.47
C PRO A 99 22.02 -2.87 15.55
N TRP A 100 21.68 -3.75 16.48
CA TRP A 100 22.68 -4.25 17.42
C TRP A 100 23.72 -5.06 16.64
N LYS A 101 24.93 -4.54 16.51
CA LYS A 101 26.06 -5.30 16.00
C LYS A 101 26.72 -6.01 17.17
N PRO A 102 27.01 -7.32 17.08
CA PRO A 102 27.76 -8.04 18.12
C PRO A 102 29.12 -7.40 18.46
N SER A 103 29.69 -6.63 17.53
CA SER A 103 30.95 -5.89 17.70
C SER A 103 30.84 -4.62 18.55
N GLU A 104 29.64 -4.11 18.81
CA GLU A 104 29.43 -2.83 19.53
C GLU A 104 29.35 -3.00 21.05
N GLY A 105 29.40 -4.25 21.55
CA GLY A 105 29.41 -4.55 22.99
C GLY A 105 28.08 -4.22 23.69
N LEU A 106 28.01 -4.51 24.99
CA LEU A 106 26.84 -4.23 25.83
C LEU A 106 26.68 -2.75 26.22
N ASP A 107 27.63 -1.90 25.80
CA ASP A 107 27.81 -0.53 26.30
C ASP A 107 27.46 0.56 25.26
N ALA A 108 26.82 0.19 24.15
CA ALA A 108 26.52 1.11 23.06
C ALA A 108 25.55 2.26 23.48
N PRO A 109 25.76 3.50 23.00
CA PRO A 109 25.11 4.71 23.54
C PRO A 109 23.61 4.86 23.22
N TYR A 110 23.02 3.93 22.45
CA TYR A 110 21.61 3.99 22.02
C TYR A 110 20.71 2.95 22.70
N GLY A 111 21.05 2.54 23.93
CA GLY A 111 20.16 1.79 24.82
C GLY A 111 20.11 2.43 26.20
N LYS A 112 18.92 2.79 26.70
CA LYS A 112 18.74 3.08 28.13
C LYS A 112 19.00 1.77 28.90
N GLY A 113 20.25 1.64 29.33
CA GLY A 113 20.84 0.65 30.24
C GLY A 113 19.93 -0.42 30.83
N ASN A 114 19.75 -1.52 30.09
CA ASN A 114 19.30 -2.81 30.63
C ASN A 114 19.84 -4.03 29.87
N GLY A 115 20.90 -3.88 29.04
CA GLY A 115 21.52 -5.00 28.31
C GLY A 115 20.51 -5.85 27.52
N ASP A 116 20.88 -7.08 27.21
CA ASP A 116 20.13 -8.06 26.40
C ASP A 116 18.70 -8.43 26.88
N PHE A 117 18.16 -7.77 27.91
CA PHE A 117 16.83 -8.04 28.50
C PHE A 117 15.80 -6.93 28.28
N ASN A 118 16.09 -5.90 27.48
CA ASN A 118 15.03 -4.98 27.06
C ASN A 118 13.99 -5.75 26.22
N PHE A 119 12.69 -5.52 26.48
CA PHE A 119 11.59 -6.19 25.77
C PHE A 119 11.77 -6.07 24.25
N ASP A 120 12.18 -4.89 23.78
CA ASP A 120 12.42 -4.63 22.36
C ASP A 120 13.56 -5.48 21.78
N ALA A 121 14.64 -5.71 22.54
CA ALA A 121 15.79 -6.50 22.11
C ALA A 121 15.47 -8.01 22.06
N VAL A 122 14.73 -8.50 23.06
CA VAL A 122 14.24 -9.89 23.10
C VAL A 122 13.25 -10.12 21.95
N VAL A 123 12.30 -9.22 21.76
CA VAL A 123 11.35 -9.30 20.64
C VAL A 123 12.09 -9.32 19.31
N VAL A 124 12.99 -8.38 19.03
CA VAL A 124 13.72 -8.37 17.73
C VAL A 124 14.56 -9.65 17.52
N ASN A 125 15.25 -10.15 18.56
CA ASN A 125 16.12 -11.33 18.43
C ASN A 125 15.37 -12.64 18.19
N TYR A 126 14.17 -12.80 18.76
CA TYR A 126 13.36 -14.02 18.57
C TYR A 126 12.35 -13.87 17.43
N LEU A 127 11.77 -12.68 17.26
CA LEU A 127 10.79 -12.39 16.21
C LEU A 127 11.42 -12.50 14.83
N LYS A 128 12.74 -12.29 14.66
CA LYS A 128 13.43 -12.48 13.35
C LYS A 128 13.22 -13.86 12.74
N TYR A 129 13.06 -14.90 13.55
CA TYR A 129 12.80 -16.26 13.06
C TYR A 129 11.31 -16.47 12.70
N LEU A 130 10.41 -15.71 13.31
CA LEU A 130 8.98 -15.73 13.04
C LEU A 130 8.58 -14.77 11.92
N LEU A 131 9.38 -13.73 11.68
CA LEU A 131 9.18 -12.67 10.68
C LEU A 131 8.89 -13.23 9.28
N PRO A 132 9.62 -14.24 8.76
CA PRO A 132 9.27 -14.85 7.47
C PRO A 132 7.85 -15.45 7.46
N GLY A 133 7.42 -16.09 8.55
CA GLY A 133 6.07 -16.64 8.67
C GLY A 133 5.00 -15.55 8.75
N ILE A 134 5.25 -14.52 9.56
CA ILE A 134 4.37 -13.35 9.71
C ILE A 134 4.23 -12.61 8.38
N PHE A 135 5.33 -12.36 7.67
CA PHE A 135 5.29 -11.74 6.35
C PHE A 135 4.52 -12.59 5.34
N ASN A 136 4.74 -13.91 5.29
CA ASN A 136 3.98 -14.76 4.38
C ASN A 136 2.48 -14.72 4.68
N LEU A 137 2.08 -14.78 5.95
CA LEU A 137 0.67 -14.66 6.35
C LEU A 137 0.11 -13.28 6.01
N GLN A 138 0.86 -12.22 6.28
CA GLN A 138 0.48 -10.85 5.96
C GLN A 138 0.30 -10.66 4.45
N PHE A 139 1.28 -11.06 3.63
CA PHE A 139 1.18 -11.01 2.17
C PHE A 139 -0.02 -11.83 1.66
N THR A 140 -0.19 -13.05 2.16
CA THR A 140 -1.33 -13.89 1.80
C THR A 140 -2.65 -13.21 2.14
N PHE A 141 -2.76 -12.57 3.30
CA PHE A 141 -3.96 -11.84 3.70
C PHE A 141 -4.20 -10.59 2.84
N LEU A 142 -3.15 -9.79 2.57
CA LEU A 142 -3.24 -8.59 1.74
C LEU A 142 -3.72 -8.92 0.33
N TYR A 143 -3.17 -9.98 -0.27
CA TYR A 143 -3.50 -10.41 -1.63
C TYR A 143 -4.59 -11.49 -1.71
N SER A 144 -5.27 -11.78 -0.59
CA SER A 144 -6.35 -12.80 -0.57
C SER A 144 -7.60 -12.37 -1.32
N TYR A 145 -7.80 -11.07 -1.53
CA TYR A 145 -8.96 -10.56 -2.24
C TYR A 145 -8.73 -10.58 -3.75
N HIS A 146 -9.26 -11.61 -4.40
CA HIS A 146 -9.41 -11.70 -5.85
C HIS A 146 -10.89 -11.95 -6.16
N PRO A 147 -11.64 -10.96 -6.67
CA PRO A 147 -13.08 -11.10 -6.84
C PRO A 147 -13.49 -12.12 -7.90
N TYR A 148 -12.54 -12.52 -8.74
CA TYR A 148 -12.74 -13.52 -9.77
C TYR A 148 -11.78 -14.70 -9.52
N ASN A 149 -12.26 -15.92 -9.74
CA ASN A 149 -11.44 -17.13 -9.70
C ASN A 149 -10.75 -17.29 -11.05
N TRP A 150 -9.65 -16.57 -11.26
CA TRP A 150 -8.88 -16.70 -12.50
C TRP A 150 -8.06 -17.99 -12.47
N THR A 151 -8.06 -18.70 -13.58
CA THR A 151 -7.12 -19.79 -13.81
C THR A 151 -5.71 -19.24 -14.02
N LYS A 152 -4.67 -20.04 -13.74
CA LYS A 152 -3.28 -19.60 -13.91
C LYS A 152 -2.99 -19.23 -15.37
N GLU A 153 -3.63 -19.93 -16.30
CA GLU A 153 -3.54 -19.73 -17.73
C GLU A 153 -4.14 -18.39 -18.15
N GLU A 154 -5.32 -18.04 -17.66
CA GLU A 154 -5.96 -16.74 -17.91
C GLU A 154 -5.13 -15.57 -17.35
N VAL A 155 -4.62 -15.71 -16.11
CA VAL A 155 -3.73 -14.70 -15.51
C VAL A 155 -2.52 -14.48 -16.42
N LYS A 156 -1.88 -15.57 -16.88
CA LYS A 156 -0.71 -15.48 -17.75
C LYS A 156 -1.04 -14.76 -19.06
N GLN A 157 -2.15 -15.10 -19.71
CA GLN A 157 -2.58 -14.45 -20.95
C GLN A 157 -2.84 -12.95 -20.77
N LEU A 158 -3.49 -12.57 -19.67
CA LEU A 158 -3.79 -11.16 -19.38
C LEU A 158 -2.51 -10.37 -19.07
N VAL A 159 -1.59 -10.96 -18.30
CA VAL A 159 -0.26 -10.38 -18.05
C VAL A 159 0.51 -10.21 -19.36
N ASP A 160 0.57 -11.23 -20.20
CA ASP A 160 1.29 -11.19 -21.49
C ASP A 160 0.69 -10.11 -22.41
N THR A 161 -0.64 -9.96 -22.42
CA THR A 161 -1.34 -8.91 -23.18
C THR A 161 -0.96 -7.51 -22.70
N VAL A 162 -1.00 -7.29 -21.38
CA VAL A 162 -0.65 -6.01 -20.76
C VAL A 162 0.83 -5.68 -21.01
N MET A 163 1.72 -6.65 -20.83
CA MET A 163 3.15 -6.50 -21.09
C MET A 163 3.44 -6.17 -22.56
N THR A 164 2.78 -6.85 -23.49
CA THR A 164 2.94 -6.59 -24.93
C THR A 164 2.49 -5.17 -25.27
N ARG A 165 1.32 -4.74 -24.78
CA ARG A 165 0.82 -3.37 -24.99
C ARG A 165 1.79 -2.33 -24.43
N HIS A 166 2.18 -2.46 -23.16
CA HIS A 166 3.05 -1.47 -22.53
C HIS A 166 4.47 -1.46 -23.11
N LYS A 167 4.95 -2.58 -23.65
CA LYS A 167 6.24 -2.63 -24.34
C LYS A 167 6.22 -1.74 -25.59
N VAL A 168 5.14 -1.79 -26.38
CA VAL A 168 4.99 -0.93 -27.57
C VAL A 168 5.00 0.54 -27.17
N ASP A 169 4.19 0.91 -26.17
CA ASP A 169 4.12 2.30 -25.69
C ASP A 169 5.47 2.77 -25.13
N ALA A 170 6.16 1.91 -24.37
CA ALA A 170 7.46 2.22 -23.81
C ALA A 170 8.55 2.38 -24.88
N THR A 171 8.55 1.51 -25.89
CA THR A 171 9.49 1.60 -27.03
C THR A 171 9.20 2.86 -27.86
N ALA A 172 7.94 3.17 -28.16
CA ALA A 172 7.57 4.39 -28.86
C ALA A 172 7.97 5.66 -28.09
N ALA A 173 7.77 5.68 -26.77
CA ALA A 173 8.22 6.77 -25.91
C ALA A 173 9.75 6.90 -25.89
N TRP A 174 10.46 5.77 -25.90
CA TRP A 174 11.92 5.73 -25.98
C TRP A 174 12.46 6.25 -27.31
N GLU A 175 11.90 5.81 -28.44
CA GLU A 175 12.27 6.26 -29.78
C GLU A 175 12.01 7.75 -29.98
N LYS A 176 10.85 8.24 -29.55
CA LYS A 176 10.53 9.68 -29.55
C LYS A 176 11.55 10.50 -28.75
N ARG A 177 12.08 9.95 -27.65
CA ARG A 177 13.15 10.60 -26.88
C ARG A 177 14.47 10.57 -27.64
N MET A 178 14.87 9.44 -28.23
CA MET A 178 16.11 9.34 -29.00
C MET A 178 16.15 10.39 -30.12
N GLN A 179 15.05 10.55 -30.85
CA GLN A 179 14.91 11.60 -31.87
C GLN A 179 15.04 13.02 -31.27
N ALA A 180 14.40 13.29 -30.13
CA ALA A 180 14.48 14.61 -29.48
C ALA A 180 15.90 14.95 -28.96
N VAL A 181 16.70 13.94 -28.59
CA VAL A 181 18.12 14.09 -28.23
C VAL A 181 18.97 14.34 -29.47
N GLU A 182 18.75 13.60 -30.56
CA GLU A 182 19.42 13.81 -31.86
C GLU A 182 19.15 15.20 -32.45
N ASP A 183 17.91 15.70 -32.33
CA ASP A 183 17.51 17.04 -32.76
C ASP A 183 18.01 18.17 -31.83
N GLY A 184 18.69 17.83 -30.72
CA GLY A 184 19.28 18.79 -29.77
C GLY A 184 18.27 19.52 -28.87
N THR A 185 17.03 19.05 -28.80
CA THR A 185 15.94 19.70 -28.04
C THR A 185 15.95 19.37 -26.54
N VAL A 186 16.66 18.31 -26.11
CA VAL A 186 16.76 17.89 -24.70
C VAL A 186 18.19 17.45 -24.38
N SER A 187 18.80 17.97 -23.31
CA SER A 187 20.15 17.58 -22.87
C SER A 187 20.19 16.18 -22.22
N ASP A 188 21.36 15.54 -22.30
CA ASP A 188 21.60 14.18 -21.76
C ASP A 188 21.41 14.06 -20.23
N GLU A 189 21.50 15.16 -19.48
CA GLU A 189 21.42 15.16 -18.02
C GLU A 189 19.98 15.21 -17.47
N ALA A 190 18.99 15.60 -18.28
CA ALA A 190 17.57 15.58 -17.91
C ALA A 190 16.89 14.20 -18.14
N ALA A 191 17.69 13.17 -18.44
CA ALA A 191 17.29 11.93 -19.11
C ALA A 191 16.75 10.79 -18.22
N GLY A 192 15.98 11.09 -17.17
CA GLY A 192 15.19 10.07 -16.48
C GLY A 192 13.82 9.87 -17.14
N PRO A 193 13.22 8.66 -17.13
CA PRO A 193 11.81 8.49 -17.50
C PRO A 193 10.95 9.47 -16.66
N SER A 194 9.87 10.01 -17.24
CA SER A 194 9.16 11.20 -16.72
C SER A 194 8.62 11.08 -15.29
N PHE A 195 8.66 9.89 -14.71
CA PHE A 195 8.39 9.65 -13.29
C PHE A 195 9.39 10.35 -12.35
N PHE A 196 10.59 10.69 -12.83
CA PHE A 196 11.66 11.32 -12.03
C PHE A 196 12.00 12.75 -12.43
N THR A 197 11.25 13.37 -13.36
CA THR A 197 11.51 14.77 -13.72
C THR A 197 11.16 15.64 -12.53
N LYS A 198 12.17 16.08 -11.78
CA LYS A 198 12.00 17.17 -10.80
C LYS A 198 11.44 18.35 -11.58
N VAL A 199 10.18 18.68 -11.33
CA VAL A 199 9.62 19.96 -11.72
C VAL A 199 10.54 21.00 -11.09
N ALA A 200 11.37 21.66 -11.90
CA ALA A 200 12.12 22.80 -11.44
C ALA A 200 11.09 23.82 -10.95
N SER A 201 11.02 24.04 -9.64
CA SER A 201 10.18 25.09 -9.09
C SER A 201 10.72 26.40 -9.64
N THR A 202 9.97 27.00 -10.56
CA THR A 202 10.16 28.40 -10.93
C THR A 202 9.95 29.23 -9.67
N ALA A 203 11.01 29.93 -9.27
CA ALA A 203 11.02 30.94 -8.21
C ALA A 203 10.05 32.08 -8.49
#